data_AF-A0A9P9L103-F1
#
_entry.id   AF-A0A9P9L103-F1
#
_cell.length_a   1.000
_cell.length_b   1.000
_cell.length_c   1.000
_cell.angle_alpha   90.00
_cell.angle_beta   90.00
_cell.angle_gamma   90.00
#
_symmetry.space_group_name_H-M   'P 1'
#
loop_
_entity.id
_entity.type
_entity.pdbx_description
1 polymer ?
#
loop_
_entity_poly.entity_id
_entity_poly.type
_entity_poly.pdbx_seq_one_letter_code
_entity_poly.pdbx_strand_id
1 'polypeptide(L)'
;MDLNGQLRASILAQNLPYPSTTFLNSLITARSPPPPLPSLVATAKARLLAADITNSTLINTASLQSLPPDADSPESRERRLPRPVHVQVLDVENISLSRWEQVEEMEAVARGETTRGREVVRVTAEDDDNPETQQTQQRATTAAAANARTASKKATHRLVVQDCKGTKLYALELKRIDGIGVGKTQIGEKMLLKAGTVLARGIVLLEPEKCVLLGGKIEAWQKTWADGRLARLKEEIRQNEQQQAS
;
A
#
# COMPACT_ATOMS: atom_id res chain seq x y z
N MET A 1 22.70 -30.42 5.75
CA MET A 1 21.99 -29.22 6.22
C MET A 1 20.60 -29.24 5.63
N ASP A 2 19.54 -29.02 6.43
CA ASP A 2 18.16 -29.10 5.95
C ASP A 2 17.79 -27.87 5.10
N LEU A 3 17.49 -28.09 3.82
CA LEU A 3 17.12 -27.03 2.87
C LEU A 3 15.84 -26.31 3.29
N ASN A 4 14.89 -27.01 3.93
CA ASN A 4 13.66 -26.39 4.43
C ASN A 4 13.97 -25.38 5.53
N GLY A 5 14.80 -25.77 6.50
CA GLY A 5 15.33 -24.88 7.54
C GLY A 5 16.05 -23.66 6.99
N GLN A 6 16.95 -23.85 6.01
CA GLN A 6 17.67 -22.75 5.36
C GLN A 6 16.73 -21.77 4.67
N LEU A 7 15.79 -22.28 3.85
CA LEU A 7 14.82 -21.45 3.15
C LEU A 7 13.95 -20.65 4.12
N ARG A 8 13.46 -21.29 5.19
CA ARG A 8 12.68 -20.60 6.23
C ARG A 8 13.50 -19.50 6.89
N ALA A 9 14.74 -19.77 7.29
CA ALA A 9 15.61 -18.78 7.91
C ALA A 9 15.86 -17.59 6.98
N SER A 10 16.12 -17.82 5.69
CA SER A 10 16.31 -16.75 4.70
C SER A 10 15.06 -15.89 4.46
N ILE A 11 13.87 -16.47 4.57
CA ILE A 11 12.58 -15.73 4.48
C ILE A 11 12.38 -14.86 5.72
N LEU A 12 12.59 -15.41 6.92
CA LEU A 12 12.39 -14.69 8.19
C LEU A 12 13.42 -13.58 8.39
N ALA A 13 14.65 -13.75 7.90
CA ALA A 13 15.67 -12.70 7.91
C ALA A 13 15.26 -11.44 7.10
N GLN A 14 14.30 -11.56 6.18
CA GLN A 14 13.74 -10.46 5.40
C GLN A 14 12.44 -9.89 6.02
N ASN A 15 12.08 -10.28 7.25
CA ASN A 15 10.86 -9.86 7.93
C ASN A 15 9.55 -10.26 7.23
N LEU A 16 9.59 -11.23 6.31
CA LEU A 16 8.41 -11.71 5.60
C LEU A 16 7.49 -12.51 6.53
N PRO A 17 6.18 -12.62 6.21
CA PRO A 17 5.25 -13.47 6.97
C PRO A 17 5.77 -14.91 7.08
N TYR A 18 5.53 -15.55 8.23
CA TYR A 18 6.01 -16.90 8.50
C TYR A 18 5.43 -17.90 7.49
N PRO A 19 6.24 -18.57 6.66
CA PRO A 19 5.75 -19.49 5.65
C PRO A 19 5.27 -20.81 6.26
N SER A 20 4.21 -21.39 5.70
CA SER A 20 3.75 -22.73 6.08
C SER A 20 4.75 -23.80 5.63
N THR A 21 4.87 -24.89 6.38
CA THR A 21 5.78 -25.99 6.05
C THR A 21 5.39 -26.66 4.73
N THR A 22 4.08 -26.81 4.49
CA THR A 22 3.53 -27.36 3.24
C THR A 22 3.94 -26.52 2.03
N PHE A 23 3.91 -25.19 2.16
CA PHE A 23 4.34 -24.29 1.10
C PHE A 23 5.83 -24.43 0.79
N LEU A 24 6.69 -24.44 1.81
CA LEU A 24 8.13 -24.60 1.60
C LEU A 24 8.46 -25.94 0.95
N ASN A 25 7.82 -27.02 1.40
CA ASN A 25 7.99 -28.34 0.80
C ASN A 25 7.55 -28.36 -0.66
N SER A 26 6.39 -27.77 -0.98
CA SER A 26 5.90 -27.63 -2.35
C SER A 26 6.89 -26.91 -3.26
N LEU A 27 7.55 -25.85 -2.78
CA LEU A 27 8.57 -25.15 -3.57
C LEU A 27 9.82 -26.00 -3.82
N ILE A 28 10.29 -26.72 -2.81
CA ILE A 28 11.49 -27.56 -2.90
C ILE A 28 11.25 -28.74 -3.84
N THR A 29 10.11 -29.43 -3.71
CA THR A 29 9.81 -30.65 -4.48
C THR A 29 9.22 -30.36 -5.86
N ALA A 30 9.01 -29.09 -6.23
CA ALA A 30 8.44 -28.72 -7.53
C ALA A 30 9.32 -29.16 -8.72
N ARG A 31 10.64 -29.32 -8.51
CA ARG A 31 11.59 -29.79 -9.53
C ARG A 31 12.59 -30.75 -8.91
N SER A 32 13.10 -31.69 -9.70
CA SER A 32 14.19 -32.59 -9.32
C SER A 32 15.33 -32.47 -10.34
N PRO A 33 16.53 -31.99 -9.94
CA PRO A 33 16.89 -31.50 -8.61
C PRO A 33 16.18 -30.16 -8.24
N PRO A 34 16.10 -29.82 -6.94
CA PRO A 34 15.49 -28.57 -6.50
C PRO A 34 16.25 -27.35 -7.04
N PRO A 35 15.55 -26.22 -7.29
CA PRO A 35 16.21 -24.97 -7.68
C PRO A 35 17.21 -24.47 -6.61
N PRO A 36 18.19 -23.64 -6.99
CA PRO A 36 19.09 -23.00 -6.04
C PRO A 36 18.33 -22.17 -4.99
N LEU A 37 18.89 -22.08 -3.78
CA LEU A 37 18.28 -21.36 -2.65
C LEU A 37 17.85 -19.91 -2.99
N PRO A 38 18.64 -19.09 -3.72
CA PRO A 38 18.22 -17.74 -4.07
C PRO A 38 16.93 -17.70 -4.91
N SER A 39 16.76 -18.64 -5.83
CA SER A 39 15.55 -18.76 -6.66
C SER A 39 14.34 -19.17 -5.84
N LEU A 40 14.53 -20.10 -4.89
CA LEU A 40 13.50 -20.51 -3.94
C LEU A 40 13.07 -19.34 -3.05
N VAL A 41 14.02 -18.57 -2.51
CA VAL A 41 13.75 -17.39 -1.69
C VAL A 41 12.99 -16.32 -2.48
N ALA A 42 13.40 -16.04 -3.72
CA ALA A 42 12.72 -15.06 -4.57
C ALA A 42 11.27 -15.47 -4.89
N THR A 43 11.05 -16.75 -5.21
CA THR A 43 9.70 -17.28 -5.47
C THR A 43 8.85 -17.29 -4.21
N ALA A 44 9.44 -17.68 -3.07
CA ALA A 44 8.75 -17.66 -1.79
C ALA A 44 8.31 -16.24 -1.42
N LYS A 45 9.21 -15.26 -1.54
CA LYS A 45 8.92 -13.85 -1.30
C LYS A 45 7.77 -13.35 -2.17
N ALA A 46 7.83 -13.57 -3.48
CA ALA A 46 6.78 -13.12 -4.40
C ALA A 46 5.41 -13.67 -4.02
N ARG A 47 5.33 -14.97 -3.71
CA ARG A 47 4.06 -15.63 -3.35
C ARG A 47 3.54 -15.21 -1.97
N LEU A 48 4.40 -15.05 -0.96
CA LEU A 48 4.01 -14.57 0.37
C LEU A 48 3.49 -13.13 0.33
N LEU A 49 4.13 -12.26 -0.45
CA LEU A 49 3.73 -10.87 -0.59
C LEU A 49 2.41 -10.70 -1.37
N ALA A 50 2.09 -11.66 -2.27
CA ALA A 50 0.84 -11.69 -3.01
C ALA A 50 -0.31 -12.45 -2.31
N ALA A 51 -0.06 -13.08 -1.17
CA ALA A 51 -1.06 -13.87 -0.44
C ALA A 51 -1.90 -13.02 0.52
N ASP A 52 -3.16 -13.38 0.74
CA ASP A 52 -3.96 -12.83 1.86
C ASP A 52 -3.44 -13.38 3.20
N ILE A 53 -3.05 -12.51 4.14
CA ILE A 53 -2.52 -12.95 5.44
C ILE A 53 -3.57 -13.59 6.35
N THR A 54 -4.86 -13.42 6.05
CA THR A 54 -5.96 -13.97 6.85
C THR A 54 -6.39 -15.35 6.39
N ASN A 55 -6.34 -15.62 5.08
CA ASN A 55 -6.92 -16.81 4.46
C ASN A 55 -6.01 -17.43 3.38
N SER A 56 -4.73 -17.60 3.70
CA SER A 56 -3.78 -18.26 2.80
C SER A 56 -3.19 -19.53 3.41
N THR A 57 -3.10 -20.59 2.61
CA THR A 57 -2.37 -21.82 2.95
C THR A 57 -0.85 -21.65 2.87
N LEU A 58 -0.37 -20.54 2.30
CA LEU A 58 1.07 -20.25 2.17
C LEU A 58 1.68 -19.71 3.47
N ILE A 59 0.84 -19.13 4.33
CA ILE A 59 1.24 -18.43 5.55
C ILE A 59 0.80 -19.27 6.76
N ASN A 60 1.71 -19.46 7.73
CA ASN A 60 1.35 -20.03 9.02
C ASN A 60 0.83 -18.92 9.94
N THR A 61 -0.47 -18.65 9.90
CA THR A 61 -1.10 -17.59 10.69
C THR A 61 -0.99 -17.81 12.20
N ALA A 62 -0.86 -19.07 12.65
CA ALA A 62 -0.64 -19.39 14.06
C ALA A 62 0.72 -18.92 14.61
N SER A 63 1.71 -18.68 13.72
CA SER A 63 3.02 -18.13 14.08
C SER A 63 3.09 -16.60 13.97
N LEU A 64 2.03 -15.96 13.47
CA LEU A 64 1.95 -14.50 13.39
C LEU A 64 1.37 -13.93 14.68
N GLN A 65 1.80 -12.72 15.04
CA GLN A 65 1.14 -11.94 16.08
C GLN A 65 -0.05 -11.19 15.48
N SER A 66 -1.14 -11.09 16.22
CA SER A 66 -2.28 -10.24 15.90
C SER A 66 -2.17 -8.89 16.60
N LEU A 67 -3.00 -7.95 16.18
CA LEU A 67 -3.27 -6.74 16.95
C LEU A 67 -3.90 -7.12 18.30
N PRO A 68 -3.76 -6.27 19.34
CA PRO A 68 -4.47 -6.44 20.60
C PRO A 68 -5.99 -6.53 20.40
N PRO A 69 -6.71 -7.30 21.23
CA PRO A 69 -8.16 -7.53 21.07
C PRO A 69 -9.03 -6.28 21.22
N ASP A 70 -8.50 -5.23 21.83
CA ASP A 70 -9.13 -3.92 22.09
C ASP A 70 -8.50 -2.81 21.23
N ALA A 71 -7.83 -3.18 20.15
CA ALA A 71 -7.02 -2.24 19.37
C ALA A 71 -7.84 -1.19 18.60
N ASP A 72 -9.13 -1.40 18.43
CA ASP A 72 -10.09 -0.46 17.82
C ASP A 72 -10.76 0.45 18.85
N SER A 73 -10.51 0.24 20.16
CA SER A 73 -11.16 1.01 21.22
C SER A 73 -10.74 2.50 21.19
N PRO A 74 -11.70 3.44 21.09
CA PRO A 74 -11.42 4.87 21.13
C PRO A 74 -11.06 5.38 22.53
N GLU A 75 -11.35 4.59 23.58
CA GLU A 75 -11.11 4.94 24.99
C GLU A 75 -9.63 4.79 25.39
N SER A 76 -8.90 3.92 24.70
CA SER A 76 -7.46 3.75 24.91
C SER A 76 -6.70 4.98 24.41
N ARG A 77 -6.26 5.84 25.33
CA ARG A 77 -5.52 7.07 25.00
C ARG A 77 -4.32 6.80 24.11
N GLU A 78 -3.43 5.92 24.55
CA GLU A 78 -2.22 5.55 23.84
C GLU A 78 -1.70 4.22 24.40
N ARG A 79 -1.30 3.31 23.50
CA ARG A 79 -0.56 2.11 23.85
C ARG A 79 0.45 1.79 22.77
N ARG A 80 1.46 1.00 23.12
CA ARG A 80 2.48 0.54 22.18
C ARG A 80 2.30 -0.94 21.88
N LEU A 81 2.54 -1.32 20.63
CA LEU A 81 2.56 -2.73 20.24
C LEU A 81 3.68 -3.46 21.00
N PRO A 82 3.38 -4.54 21.74
CA PRO A 82 4.40 -5.24 22.52
C PRO A 82 5.34 -6.07 21.62
N ARG A 83 4.89 -6.44 20.43
CA ARG A 83 5.60 -7.27 19.47
C ARG A 83 5.35 -6.78 18.04
N PRO A 84 6.21 -7.16 17.07
CA PRO A 84 5.96 -6.85 15.68
C PRO A 84 4.70 -7.55 15.17
N VAL A 85 3.91 -6.87 14.34
CA VAL A 85 2.65 -7.36 13.78
C VAL A 85 2.67 -7.17 12.26
N HIS A 86 2.50 -8.27 11.52
CA HIS A 86 2.29 -8.21 10.07
C HIS A 86 0.87 -7.76 9.78
N VAL A 87 0.74 -6.77 8.93
CA VAL A 87 -0.56 -6.29 8.43
C VAL A 87 -0.55 -6.23 6.92
N GLN A 88 -1.73 -6.18 6.33
CA GLN A 88 -1.95 -5.92 4.91
C GLN A 88 -2.81 -4.68 4.72
N VAL A 89 -2.50 -3.91 3.67
CA VAL A 89 -3.26 -2.69 3.33
C VAL A 89 -4.55 -3.06 2.60
N LEU A 90 -5.68 -2.56 3.06
CA LEU A 90 -6.99 -2.71 2.42
C LEU A 90 -7.43 -1.44 1.69
N ASP A 91 -6.95 -0.28 2.13
CA ASP A 91 -7.28 1.01 1.53
C ASP A 91 -6.18 2.06 1.75
N VAL A 92 -6.13 3.06 0.88
CA VAL A 92 -5.23 4.22 0.97
C VAL A 92 -5.93 5.50 0.48
N GLU A 93 -5.91 6.51 1.32
CA GLU A 93 -6.48 7.81 1.05
C GLU A 93 -5.48 8.92 1.33
N ASN A 94 -5.48 9.95 0.50
CA ASN A 94 -4.83 11.21 0.81
C ASN A 94 -5.85 12.10 1.49
N ILE A 95 -5.68 12.34 2.79
CA ILE A 95 -6.60 13.15 3.58
C ILE A 95 -6.23 14.64 3.60
N SER A 96 -5.15 15.01 2.91
CA SER A 96 -4.75 16.42 2.71
C SER A 96 -5.41 17.07 1.50
N LEU A 97 -6.04 16.28 0.62
CA LEU A 97 -6.81 16.77 -0.52
C LEU A 97 -8.30 16.60 -0.25
N SER A 98 -9.10 17.53 -0.76
CA SER A 98 -10.56 17.36 -0.74
C SER A 98 -10.97 16.17 -1.62
N ARG A 99 -12.12 15.56 -1.30
CA ARG A 99 -12.68 14.49 -2.14
C ARG A 99 -13.02 15.00 -3.55
N TRP A 100 -13.47 16.24 -3.65
CA TRP A 100 -13.77 16.90 -4.93
C TRP A 100 -12.52 17.02 -5.81
N GLU A 101 -11.40 17.53 -5.28
CA GLU A 101 -10.13 17.60 -6.00
C GLU A 101 -9.68 16.22 -6.50
N GLN A 102 -9.85 15.18 -5.69
CA GLN A 102 -9.51 13.80 -6.09
C GLN A 102 -10.39 13.28 -7.22
N VAL A 103 -11.70 13.56 -7.18
CA VAL A 103 -12.64 13.18 -8.25
C VAL A 103 -12.29 13.92 -9.55
N GLU A 104 -12.06 15.22 -9.47
CA GLU A 104 -11.71 16.06 -10.62
C GLU A 104 -10.41 15.57 -11.29
N GLU A 105 -9.38 15.27 -10.50
CA GLU A 105 -8.12 14.72 -11.01
C GLU A 105 -8.34 13.38 -11.73
N MET A 106 -9.12 12.47 -11.14
CA MET A 106 -9.43 11.17 -11.76
C MET A 106 -10.22 11.31 -13.07
N GLU A 107 -11.19 12.22 -13.13
CA GLU A 107 -12.00 12.46 -14.32
C GLU A 107 -11.22 13.20 -15.41
N ALA A 108 -10.31 14.10 -15.05
CA ALA A 108 -9.40 14.75 -15.98
C ALA A 108 -8.51 13.71 -16.67
N VAL A 109 -7.92 12.79 -15.89
CA VAL A 109 -7.13 11.68 -16.44
C VAL A 109 -7.97 10.79 -17.36
N ALA A 110 -9.20 10.45 -16.98
CA ALA A 110 -10.10 9.63 -17.81
C ALA A 110 -10.48 10.32 -19.13
N ARG A 111 -10.55 11.65 -19.15
CA ARG A 111 -10.77 12.48 -20.34
C ARG A 111 -9.50 12.73 -21.17
N GLY A 112 -8.35 12.22 -20.74
CA GLY A 112 -7.06 12.50 -21.37
C GLY A 112 -6.58 13.95 -21.15
N GLU A 113 -7.21 14.67 -20.22
CA GLU A 113 -6.85 16.03 -19.83
C GLU A 113 -5.76 15.92 -18.76
N THR A 114 -4.49 15.97 -19.17
CA THR A 114 -3.39 16.13 -18.21
C THR A 114 -3.10 17.62 -18.07
N THR A 115 -3.27 18.15 -16.85
CA THR A 115 -2.97 19.56 -16.56
C THR A 115 -1.47 19.74 -16.36
N ARG A 116 -0.79 20.35 -17.34
CA ARG A 116 0.52 20.98 -17.15
C ARG A 116 0.32 22.41 -16.66
N GLY A 117 0.01 22.59 -15.37
CA GLY A 117 -0.19 23.91 -14.76
C GLY A 117 -1.60 24.47 -14.95
N ARG A 118 -1.71 25.76 -15.31
CA ARG A 118 -2.99 26.51 -15.47
C ARG A 118 -3.67 26.31 -16.84
N GLU A 119 -3.14 25.41 -17.67
CA GLU A 119 -3.59 25.18 -19.04
C GLU A 119 -3.99 23.70 -19.20
N VAL A 120 -5.21 23.50 -19.71
CA VAL A 120 -5.78 22.17 -20.00
C VAL A 120 -5.33 21.76 -21.39
N VAL A 121 -4.38 20.83 -21.48
CA VAL A 121 -3.95 20.24 -22.75
C VAL A 121 -4.87 19.07 -23.07
N ARG A 122 -5.70 19.22 -24.11
CA ARG A 122 -6.44 18.10 -24.70
C ARG A 122 -5.50 17.33 -25.63
N VAL A 123 -5.20 16.09 -25.29
CA VAL A 123 -4.47 15.20 -26.20
C VAL A 123 -5.51 14.60 -27.15
N THR A 124 -5.72 15.24 -28.31
CA THR A 124 -6.36 14.57 -29.44
C THR A 124 -5.35 13.61 -30.06
N ALA A 125 -5.75 12.35 -30.20
CA ALA A 125 -4.98 11.35 -30.92
C ALA A 125 -5.22 11.55 -32.43
N GLU A 126 -4.49 12.48 -33.04
CA GLU A 126 -4.29 12.57 -34.50
C GLU A 126 -3.21 13.64 -34.77
N ASP A 127 -2.30 13.30 -35.69
CA ASP A 127 -1.22 14.09 -36.31
C ASP A 127 0.10 14.33 -35.55
N ASP A 128 1.28 14.35 -36.15
CA ASP A 128 1.89 13.78 -37.36
C ASP A 128 3.39 14.14 -37.23
N ASP A 129 4.28 13.37 -37.85
CA ASP A 129 5.74 13.52 -37.81
C ASP A 129 6.25 14.93 -38.24
N ASN A 130 6.95 15.66 -37.36
CA ASN A 130 8.10 16.50 -37.76
C ASN A 130 9.00 16.93 -36.57
N PRO A 131 10.34 16.79 -36.63
CA PRO A 131 11.23 17.15 -35.53
C PRO A 131 12.01 18.43 -35.83
N GLU A 132 11.59 19.61 -35.35
CA GLU A 132 12.48 20.78 -35.28
C GLU A 132 11.87 21.91 -34.43
N THR A 133 12.27 21.99 -33.15
CA THR A 133 12.36 23.23 -32.32
C THR A 133 12.70 22.87 -30.86
N GLN A 134 13.93 22.42 -30.61
CA GLN A 134 14.46 22.28 -29.24
C GLN A 134 15.42 23.43 -28.94
N GLN A 135 15.00 24.44 -28.16
CA GLN A 135 15.92 25.15 -27.25
C GLN A 135 15.33 26.08 -26.16
N THR A 136 14.00 26.21 -26.00
CA THR A 136 13.42 27.04 -24.91
C THR A 136 12.59 26.29 -23.87
N GLN A 137 12.42 24.97 -23.98
CA GLN A 137 11.49 24.19 -23.13
C GLN A 137 12.08 23.55 -21.86
N GLN A 138 13.37 23.73 -21.54
CA GLN A 138 13.99 23.04 -20.40
C GLN A 138 13.86 23.74 -19.03
N ARG A 139 13.37 24.99 -18.97
CA ARG A 139 13.31 25.75 -17.70
C ARG A 139 11.95 25.74 -16.99
N ALA A 140 10.86 25.38 -17.68
CA ALA A 140 9.50 25.35 -17.12
C ALA A 140 9.07 23.96 -16.60
N THR A 141 9.71 22.88 -17.08
CA THR A 141 9.44 21.50 -16.65
C THR A 141 9.91 21.21 -15.22
N THR A 142 10.91 21.95 -14.73
CA THR A 142 11.47 21.80 -13.37
C THR A 142 10.57 22.39 -12.30
N ALA A 143 9.83 23.47 -12.60
CA ALA A 143 8.93 24.13 -11.64
C ALA A 143 7.63 23.33 -11.39
N ALA A 144 7.05 22.73 -12.43
CA ALA A 144 5.84 21.90 -12.31
C ALA A 144 6.11 20.57 -11.60
N ALA A 145 7.23 19.90 -11.93
CA ALA A 145 7.69 18.74 -11.17
C ALA A 145 8.02 19.10 -9.72
N ALA A 146 8.57 20.30 -9.47
CA ALA A 146 8.80 20.80 -8.11
C ALA A 146 7.50 21.06 -7.33
N ASN A 147 6.43 21.56 -7.98
CA ASN A 147 5.13 21.77 -7.33
C ASN A 147 4.38 20.47 -7.02
N ALA A 148 4.36 19.49 -7.93
CA ALA A 148 3.83 18.15 -7.63
C ALA A 148 4.68 17.42 -6.55
N ARG A 149 6.00 17.61 -6.57
CA ARG A 149 6.92 17.10 -5.54
C ARG A 149 6.80 17.83 -4.19
N THR A 150 6.29 19.05 -4.13
CA THR A 150 6.08 19.79 -2.86
C THR A 150 4.70 19.52 -2.27
N ALA A 151 3.66 19.36 -3.10
CA ALA A 151 2.35 18.89 -2.65
C ALA A 151 2.45 17.47 -2.05
N SER A 152 3.18 16.57 -2.70
CA SER A 152 3.43 15.22 -2.16
C SER A 152 4.30 15.18 -0.90
N LYS A 153 5.10 16.22 -0.62
CA LYS A 153 5.87 16.34 0.63
C LYS A 153 5.01 16.78 1.83
N LYS A 154 3.84 17.37 1.60
CA LYS A 154 2.90 17.79 2.66
C LYS A 154 1.66 16.89 2.78
N ALA A 155 1.57 15.86 1.96
CA ALA A 155 0.44 14.94 1.98
C ALA A 155 0.51 14.00 3.19
N THR A 156 -0.61 13.93 3.91
CA THR A 156 -0.88 12.97 4.98
C THR A 156 -1.81 11.91 4.44
N HIS A 157 -1.44 10.64 4.61
CA HIS A 157 -2.27 9.53 4.17
C HIS A 157 -2.88 8.78 5.34
N ARG A 158 -4.09 8.28 5.09
CA ARG A 158 -4.77 7.31 5.95
C ARG A 158 -4.81 5.98 5.21
N LEU A 159 -4.42 4.92 5.89
CA LEU A 159 -4.57 3.55 5.42
C LEU A 159 -5.66 2.85 6.22
N VAL A 160 -6.30 1.86 5.60
CA VAL A 160 -6.97 0.79 6.34
C VAL A 160 -6.03 -0.41 6.31
N VAL A 161 -5.65 -0.92 7.48
CA VAL A 161 -4.77 -2.09 7.61
C VAL A 161 -5.50 -3.22 8.31
N GLN A 162 -5.14 -4.46 7.97
CA GLN A 162 -5.73 -5.66 8.53
C GLN A 162 -4.64 -6.62 9.02
N ASP A 163 -4.81 -7.23 10.18
CA ASP A 163 -3.89 -8.25 10.71
C ASP A 163 -4.27 -9.68 10.27
N CYS A 164 -3.54 -10.70 10.75
CA CYS A 164 -3.80 -12.10 10.41
C CYS A 164 -5.11 -12.68 10.97
N LYS A 165 -5.77 -12.00 11.92
CA LYS A 165 -7.07 -12.39 12.47
C LYS A 165 -8.23 -11.68 11.78
N GLY A 166 -7.93 -10.79 10.85
CA GLY A 166 -8.92 -10.01 10.13
C GLY A 166 -9.31 -8.71 10.82
N THR A 167 -8.68 -8.37 11.96
CA THR A 167 -8.90 -7.11 12.68
C THR A 167 -8.45 -5.96 11.81
N LYS A 168 -9.34 -5.00 11.56
CA LYS A 168 -9.09 -3.84 10.71
C LYS A 168 -8.94 -2.59 11.56
N LEU A 169 -7.94 -1.77 11.26
CA LEU A 169 -7.73 -0.47 11.90
C LEU A 169 -7.40 0.59 10.87
N TYR A 170 -7.67 1.84 11.22
CA TYR A 170 -7.07 2.95 10.53
C TYR A 170 -5.61 3.11 10.94
N ALA A 171 -4.77 3.48 9.97
CA ALA A 171 -3.39 3.86 10.23
C ALA A 171 -3.13 5.24 9.61
N LEU A 172 -2.58 6.15 10.41
CA LEU A 172 -2.34 7.53 10.03
C LEU A 172 -0.84 7.78 9.86
N GLU A 173 -0.45 8.34 8.71
CA GLU A 173 0.92 8.77 8.44
C GLU A 173 1.28 9.99 9.31
N LEU A 174 1.87 9.77 10.49
CA LEU A 174 2.25 10.84 11.41
C LEU A 174 3.53 11.55 10.94
N LYS A 175 4.45 10.78 10.38
CA LYS A 175 5.67 11.26 9.70
C LYS A 175 5.69 10.70 8.30
N ARG A 176 6.25 11.47 7.37
CA ARG A 176 6.32 11.09 5.96
C ARG A 176 7.05 9.76 5.77
N ILE A 177 6.39 8.80 5.14
CA ILE A 177 6.96 7.49 4.78
C ILE A 177 7.00 7.39 3.25
N ASP A 178 8.21 7.27 2.71
CA ASP A 178 8.39 7.00 1.29
C ASP A 178 7.79 5.63 0.93
N GLY A 179 6.94 5.61 -0.10
CA GLY A 179 6.16 4.43 -0.49
C GLY A 179 4.71 4.47 -0.02
N ILE A 180 4.36 5.31 0.96
CA ILE A 180 2.95 5.55 1.32
C ILE A 180 2.35 6.64 0.43
N GLY A 181 1.24 6.30 -0.24
CA GLY A 181 0.42 7.26 -0.96
C GLY A 181 -0.48 6.63 -2.02
N VAL A 182 -1.48 7.39 -2.44
CA VAL A 182 -2.36 7.00 -3.55
C VAL A 182 -1.52 6.81 -4.82
N GLY A 183 -1.68 5.67 -5.50
CA GLY A 183 -0.87 5.30 -6.67
C GLY A 183 0.53 4.77 -6.36
N LYS A 184 0.96 4.80 -5.08
CA LYS A 184 2.22 4.19 -4.61
C LYS A 184 1.94 2.92 -3.84
N THR A 185 1.16 3.04 -2.77
CA THR A 185 0.75 1.91 -1.93
C THR A 185 -0.21 1.03 -2.70
N GLN A 186 0.06 -0.27 -2.68
CA GLN A 186 -0.80 -1.25 -3.31
C GLN A 186 -1.78 -1.87 -2.31
N ILE A 187 -2.92 -2.34 -2.80
CA ILE A 187 -3.91 -3.06 -2.00
C ILE A 187 -3.49 -4.51 -1.87
N GLY A 188 -3.55 -5.01 -0.64
CA GLY A 188 -2.92 -6.24 -0.20
C GLY A 188 -1.42 -6.11 0.06
N GLU A 189 -0.83 -4.91 -0.04
CA GLU A 189 0.58 -4.69 0.29
C GLU A 189 0.87 -5.10 1.73
N LYS A 190 1.97 -5.82 1.94
CA LYS A 190 2.38 -6.29 3.26
C LYS A 190 3.22 -5.24 3.96
N MET A 191 2.92 -5.03 5.23
CA MET A 191 3.67 -4.16 6.11
C MET A 191 3.98 -4.87 7.42
N LEU A 192 5.13 -4.57 8.00
CA LEU A 192 5.46 -4.95 9.37
C LEU A 192 5.39 -3.73 10.27
N LEU A 193 4.46 -3.72 11.22
CA LEU A 193 4.48 -2.79 12.35
C LEU A 193 5.48 -3.33 13.37
N LYS A 194 6.49 -2.54 13.75
CA LYS A 194 7.52 -2.99 14.68
C LYS A 194 7.00 -2.96 16.13
N ALA A 195 7.68 -3.67 17.02
CA ALA A 195 7.46 -3.47 18.44
C ALA A 195 7.67 -1.99 18.80
N GLY A 196 6.77 -1.45 19.63
CA GLY A 196 6.79 -0.05 20.01
C GLY A 196 6.03 0.90 19.08
N THR A 197 5.44 0.43 17.97
CA THR A 197 4.50 1.25 17.17
C THR A 197 3.34 1.71 18.06
N VAL A 198 2.95 2.98 17.93
CA VAL A 198 1.93 3.59 18.76
C VAL A 198 0.54 3.32 18.17
N LEU A 199 -0.39 2.95 19.04
CA LEU A 199 -1.80 2.84 18.78
C LEU A 199 -2.52 3.80 19.73
N ALA A 200 -3.24 4.77 19.18
CA ALA A 200 -3.94 5.80 19.94
C ALA A 200 -5.39 5.88 19.47
N ARG A 201 -6.34 5.72 20.39
CA ARG A 201 -7.78 5.85 20.13
C ARG A 201 -8.27 5.05 18.90
N GLY A 202 -7.82 3.80 18.79
CA GLY A 202 -8.19 2.94 17.66
C GLY A 202 -7.38 3.15 16.36
N ILE A 203 -6.36 4.02 16.37
CA ILE A 203 -5.59 4.39 15.18
C ILE A 203 -4.12 4.04 15.35
N VAL A 204 -3.55 3.35 14.37
CA VAL A 204 -2.10 3.09 14.29
C VAL A 204 -1.40 4.35 13.82
N LEU A 205 -0.45 4.87 14.61
CA LEU A 205 0.35 6.03 14.23
C LEU A 205 1.62 5.56 13.51
N LEU A 206 1.70 5.84 12.22
CA LEU A 206 2.79 5.39 11.37
C LEU A 206 3.93 6.40 11.37
N GLU A 207 5.12 5.90 11.68
CA GLU A 207 6.39 6.60 11.57
C GLU A 207 7.41 5.71 10.82
N PRO A 208 8.31 6.27 10.00
CA PRO A 208 9.28 5.50 9.21
C PRO A 208 10.11 4.52 10.03
N GLU A 209 10.46 4.88 11.26
CA GLU A 209 11.30 4.06 12.12
C GLU A 209 10.54 2.86 12.71
N LYS A 210 9.19 2.93 12.75
CA LYS A 210 8.29 1.99 13.42
C LYS A 210 7.53 1.07 12.47
N CYS A 211 7.73 1.19 11.16
CA CYS A 211 7.18 0.24 10.21
C CYS A 211 8.20 -0.16 9.14
N VAL A 212 7.90 -1.25 8.43
CA VAL A 212 8.63 -1.68 7.23
C VAL A 212 7.60 -1.97 6.15
N LEU A 213 7.71 -1.31 5.00
CA LEU A 213 6.96 -1.66 3.80
C LEU A 213 7.61 -2.89 3.16
N LEU A 214 6.93 -4.03 3.17
CA LEU A 214 7.44 -5.27 2.59
C LEU A 214 7.05 -5.40 1.11
N GLY A 215 6.06 -4.64 0.65
CA GLY A 215 5.59 -4.60 -0.72
C GLY A 215 4.57 -5.70 -1.04
N GLY A 216 4.43 -5.99 -2.34
CA GLY A 216 3.42 -6.91 -2.86
C GLY A 216 2.06 -6.27 -3.07
N LYS A 217 1.15 -7.06 -3.62
CA LYS A 217 -0.27 -6.72 -3.81
C LYS A 217 -1.09 -7.98 -4.01
N ILE A 218 -2.38 -7.89 -3.73
CA ILE A 218 -3.35 -8.92 -4.10
C ILE A 218 -4.05 -8.41 -5.35
N GLU A 219 -3.72 -8.98 -6.52
CA GLU A 219 -4.13 -8.46 -7.83
C GLU A 219 -5.64 -8.23 -7.95
N ALA A 220 -6.45 -9.19 -7.47
CA ALA A 220 -7.89 -9.07 -7.48
C ALA A 220 -8.37 -7.86 -6.64
N TRP A 221 -7.79 -7.66 -5.46
CA TRP A 221 -8.16 -6.54 -4.57
C TRP A 221 -7.71 -5.21 -5.13
N GLN A 222 -6.48 -5.14 -5.67
CA GLN A 222 -5.97 -3.93 -6.33
C GLN A 222 -6.88 -3.51 -7.48
N LYS A 223 -7.29 -4.47 -8.34
CA LYS A 223 -8.19 -4.21 -9.45
C LYS A 223 -9.55 -3.70 -8.95
N THR A 224 -10.21 -4.43 -8.07
CA THR A 224 -11.51 -4.01 -7.51
C THR A 224 -11.45 -2.65 -6.82
N TRP A 225 -10.36 -2.38 -6.11
CA TRP A 225 -10.17 -1.11 -5.46
C TRP A 225 -10.02 0.04 -6.47
N ALA A 226 -9.19 -0.14 -7.50
CA ALA A 226 -8.94 0.86 -8.53
C ALA A 226 -10.21 1.16 -9.34
N ASP A 227 -10.88 0.12 -9.83
CA ASP A 227 -12.10 0.21 -10.64
C ASP A 227 -13.23 0.89 -9.84
N GLY A 228 -13.34 0.60 -8.54
CA GLY A 228 -14.39 1.15 -7.68
C GLY A 228 -14.08 2.50 -7.01
N ARG A 229 -12.85 3.03 -7.12
CA ARG A 229 -12.41 4.19 -6.33
C ARG A 229 -13.23 5.44 -6.63
N LEU A 230 -13.45 5.75 -7.91
CA LEU A 230 -14.20 6.94 -8.32
C LEU A 230 -15.64 6.92 -7.80
N ALA A 231 -16.31 5.77 -7.94
CA ALA A 231 -17.67 5.60 -7.46
C ALA A 231 -17.79 5.78 -5.93
N ARG A 232 -16.85 5.20 -5.17
CA ARG A 232 -16.80 5.38 -3.70
C ARG A 232 -16.62 6.85 -3.31
N LEU A 233 -15.69 7.56 -3.95
CA LEU A 233 -15.47 8.98 -3.67
C LEU A 233 -16.72 9.84 -3.93
N LYS A 234 -17.41 9.62 -5.06
CA LYS A 234 -18.66 10.34 -5.38
C LYS A 234 -19.77 10.07 -4.38
N GLU A 235 -19.91 8.81 -3.96
CA GLU A 235 -20.92 8.42 -2.98
C GLU A 235 -20.65 9.03 -1.60
N GLU A 236 -19.39 9.06 -1.16
CA GLU A 236 -19.02 9.72 0.10
C GLU A 236 -19.27 11.23 0.08
N ILE A 237 -19.02 11.90 -1.06
CA ILE A 237 -19.36 13.32 -1.22
C ILE A 237 -20.87 13.52 -1.04
N ARG A 238 -21.69 12.73 -1.74
CA ARG A 238 -23.15 12.78 -1.68
C ARG A 238 -23.67 12.57 -0.25
N GLN A 239 -23.10 11.61 0.48
CA GLN A 239 -23.48 11.35 1.87
C GLN A 239 -23.11 12.50 2.82
N ASN A 240 -21.94 13.11 2.63
CA ASN A 240 -21.52 14.26 3.44
C ASN A 240 -22.42 15.48 3.21
N GLU A 241 -22.84 15.74 1.97
CA GLU A 241 -23.78 16.82 1.64
C GLU A 241 -25.15 16.61 2.31
N GLN A 242 -25.64 15.37 2.33
CA GLN A 242 -26.89 15.03 3.00
C GLN A 242 -26.82 15.22 4.52
N GLN A 243 -25.68 14.91 5.14
CA GLN A 243 -25.46 15.12 6.57
C GLN A 243 -25.35 16.61 6.94
N GLN A 244 -24.84 17.46 6.04
CA GLN A 244 -24.74 18.91 6.28
C GLN A 244 -26.07 19.64 6.08
N ALA A 245 -26.99 19.08 5.31
CA ALA A 245 -28.32 19.64 5.06
C ALA A 245 -29.37 19.23 6.12
N SER A 246 -29.02 18.34 7.05
CA SER A 246 -29.87 17.85 8.15
C SER A 246 -29.50 18.50 9.48
#